data_AF-A0A3M1BGX8-F1
#
_entry.id   AF-A0A3M1BGX8-F1
#
_cell.length_a   1.000
_cell.length_b   1.000
_cell.length_c   1.000
_cell.angle_alpha   90.00
_cell.angle_beta   90.00
_cell.angle_gamma   90.00
#
_symmetry.space_group_name_H-M   'P 1'
#
loop_
_entity.id
_entity.type
_entity.pdbx_description
1 polymer ?
#
loop_
_entity_poly.entity_id
_entity_poly.type
_entity_poly.pdbx_seq_one_letter_code
_entity_poly.pdbx_strand_id
1 'polypeptide(L)' 'MEPLINSDLPQKELFPGYKGRFIHSEHMTIAMWEITAGAPVPV' A
#
# COMPACT_ATOMS: atom_id res chain seq x y z
N MET A 1 14.30 -13.66 6.27
CA MET A 1 13.29 -13.38 5.22
C MET A 1 13.13 -11.88 5.21
N GLU A 2 13.59 -11.21 4.16
CA GLU A 2 13.34 -9.77 4.01
C GLU A 2 11.81 -9.55 3.91
N PRO A 3 11.26 -8.50 4.51
CA PRO A 3 9.83 -8.24 4.39
C PRO A 3 9.47 -8.08 2.91
N LEU A 4 8.32 -8.64 2.51
CA LEU A 4 7.80 -8.52 1.13
C LEU A 4 7.63 -7.06 0.65
N ILE A 5 7.76 -6.10 1.57
CA ILE A 5 7.84 -4.65 1.34
C ILE A 5 9.20 -4.34 0.70
N ASN A 6 9.28 -4.50 -0.61
CA ASN A 6 10.41 -4.01 -1.36
C ASN A 6 10.34 -2.46 -1.38
N SER A 7 11.37 -1.77 -0.90
CA SER A 7 11.40 -0.30 -0.74
C SER A 7 11.30 0.47 -2.04
N ASP A 8 11.57 -0.19 -3.17
CA ASP A 8 11.81 0.45 -4.46
C ASP A 8 10.53 0.66 -5.27
N LEU A 9 9.41 0.08 -4.86
CA LEU A 9 8.12 0.27 -5.54
C LEU A 9 7.55 1.66 -5.23
N PRO A 10 7.07 2.43 -6.22
CA PRO A 10 6.57 3.78 -5.98
C PRO A 10 5.37 3.76 -5.03
N GLN A 11 5.47 4.51 -3.94
CA GLN A 11 4.38 4.70 -2.97
C GLN A 11 3.55 5.92 -3.36
N LYS A 12 2.23 5.77 -3.30
CA LYS A 12 1.28 6.86 -3.61
C LYS A 12 0.28 7.01 -2.48
N GLU A 13 -0.07 8.25 -2.16
CA GLU A 13 -1.16 8.55 -1.24
C GLU A 13 -2.46 8.63 -2.05
N LEU A 14 -3.36 7.68 -1.80
CA LEU A 14 -4.64 7.58 -2.52
C LEU A 14 -5.81 8.15 -1.71
N PHE A 15 -5.71 8.04 -0.38
CA PHE A 15 -6.63 8.65 0.57
C PHE A 15 -5.81 9.35 1.65
N PRO A 16 -6.34 10.40 2.30
CA PRO A 16 -5.63 11.09 3.37
C PRO A 16 -5.18 10.11 4.47
N GLY A 17 -3.86 9.97 4.65
CA GLY A 17 -3.28 9.05 5.64
C GLY A 17 -3.12 7.59 5.17
N TYR A 18 -3.42 7.28 3.90
CA TYR A 18 -3.27 5.95 3.31
C TYR A 18 -2.28 6.00 2.16
N LYS A 19 -1.07 5.48 2.41
CA LYS A 19 -0.03 5.37 1.41
C LYS A 19 0.09 3.91 0.98
N GLY A 20 -0.10 3.66 -0.31
CA GLY A 20 -0.17 2.32 -0.86
C GLY A 20 0.91 2.05 -1.91
N ARG A 21 1.31 0.78 -2.00
CA ARG A 21 2.06 0.19 -3.12
C ARG A 21 1.24 -0.96 -3.68
N PHE A 22 1.19 -1.06 -5.01
CA PHE A 22 0.37 -2.06 -5.71
C PHE A 22 1.25 -2.93 -6.61
N ILE A 23 1.09 -4.24 -6.49
CA ILE A 23 1.69 -5.22 -7.39
C ILE A 23 0.55 -6.00 -8.01
N HIS A 24 0.48 -5.98 -9.34
CA HIS A 24 -0.45 -6.80 -10.11
C HIS A 24 0.33 -7.93 -10.79
N SER A 25 0.02 -9.17 -10.44
CA SER A 25 0.47 -10.37 -11.14
C SER A 25 -0.61 -10.84 -12.10
N GLU A 26 -0.34 -11.93 -12.83
CA GLU A 26 -1.25 -12.48 -13.85
C GLU A 26 -2.68 -12.72 -13.32
N HIS A 27 -2.84 -13.07 -12.05
CA HIS A 27 -4.14 -13.45 -11.47
C HIS A 27 -4.42 -12.83 -10.09
N MET A 28 -3.51 -12.00 -9.55
CA MET A 28 -3.66 -11.44 -8.21
C MET A 28 -3.16 -10.01 -8.14
N THR A 29 -3.84 -9.20 -7.32
CA THR A 29 -3.35 -7.89 -6.93
C THR A 29 -3.06 -7.87 -5.45
N ILE A 30 -1.86 -7.46 -5.08
CA ILE A 30 -1.46 -7.23 -3.69
C ILE A 30 -1.35 -5.73 -3.48
N ALA A 31 -2.05 -5.22 -2.48
CA ALA A 31 -1.93 -3.86 -2.00
C ALA A 31 -1.24 -3.88 -0.63
N MET A 32 -0.14 -3.15 -0.51
CA MET A 32 0.59 -2.96 0.75
C MET A 32 0.33 -1.56 1.24
N TRP A 33 -0.25 -1.44 2.42
CA TRP A 33 -0.69 -0.16 2.98
C TRP A 33 0.15 0.25 4.18
N GLU A 34 0.55 1.51 4.19
CA GLU A 34 0.99 2.24 5.38
C GLU A 34 -0.14 3.20 5.76
N ILE A 35 -0.76 2.97 6.92
CA ILE A 35 -1.91 3.72 7.39
C ILE A 35 -1.51 4.52 8.63
N THR A 36 -1.70 5.83 8.57
CA THR A 36 -1.47 6.72 9.70
C THR A 36 -2.53 6.48 10.78
N ALA A 37 -2.12 6.39 12.05
CA ALA A 37 -3.05 6.19 13.16
C ALA A 37 -4.11 7.30 13.20
N GLY A 38 -5.39 6.90 13.34
CA GLY A 38 -6.53 7.83 13.34
C GLY A 38 -6.98 8.31 11.95
N ALA A 39 -6.38 7.83 10.85
CA ALA A 39 -6.83 8.15 9.51
C ALA A 39 -8.29 7.67 9.29
N PRO A 40 -9.15 8.47 8.64
CA PRO A 40 -10.54 8.09 8.41
C PRO A 40 -10.62 6.90 7.47
N VAL A 41 -11.51 5.94 7.73
CA VAL A 41 -11.74 4.81 6.82
C VAL A 41 -12.38 5.33 5.53
N PRO A 42 -11.79 5.10 4.35
CA PRO A 42 -12.41 5.46 3.08
C PRO A 42 -13.72 4.69 2.87
N VAL A 43 -14.74 5.36 2.34
CA VAL A 43 -16.05 4.76 1.97
C VAL A 43 -16.15 4.49 0.47
#